data_AF-A0A8T0MPR5-F1
#
_entry.id   AF-A0A8T0MPR5-F1
#
_cell.length_a   1.000
_cell.length_b   1.000
_cell.length_c   1.000
_cell.angle_alpha   90.00
_cell.angle_beta   90.00
_cell.angle_gamma   90.00
#
_symmetry.space_group_name_H-M   'P 1'
#
loop_
_entity.id
_entity.type
_entity.pdbx_description
1 polymer ?
#
loop_
_entity_poly.entity_id
_entity_poly.type
_entity_poly.pdbx_seq_one_letter_code
_entity_poly.pdbx_strand_id
1 'polypeptide(L)'
;MPIPPGYTSVTVEQIVGNNEDLELDFIGGDGEKTLGDALHGVVLWRKADIKLTASTTAPVQTDRPSPWSPSPPSPQPPPSPPSPPAQRATSTPTPPDPEKEKKKTGSGLPVAGSS
;
A
#
# COMPACT_ATOMS: atom_id res chain seq x y z
N MET A 1 17.67 27.93 -1.23
CA MET A 1 17.63 29.17 -2.03
C MET A 1 16.28 29.29 -2.71
N PRO A 2 15.67 30.48 -2.78
CA PRO A 2 14.51 30.70 -3.66
C PRO A 2 14.93 30.55 -5.13
N ILE A 3 14.02 30.05 -5.97
CA ILE A 3 14.27 29.87 -7.41
C ILE A 3 14.13 31.23 -8.11
N PRO A 4 15.16 31.73 -8.84
CA PRO A 4 15.07 32.97 -9.56
C PRO A 4 14.02 32.94 -10.69
N PRO A 5 13.37 34.07 -11.02
CA PRO A 5 12.48 34.17 -12.18
C PRO A 5 13.21 33.73 -13.46
N GLY A 6 12.53 32.95 -14.30
CA GLY A 6 13.13 32.41 -15.53
C GLY A 6 13.89 31.09 -15.35
N TYR A 7 14.12 30.64 -14.11
CA TYR A 7 14.74 29.35 -13.81
C TYR A 7 13.72 28.31 -13.33
N THR A 8 14.13 27.06 -13.33
CA THR A 8 13.38 25.93 -12.77
C THR A 8 14.35 24.86 -12.28
N SER A 9 13.95 24.09 -11.28
CA SER A 9 14.69 22.91 -10.82
C SER A 9 14.56 21.78 -11.84
N VAL A 10 15.68 21.17 -12.20
CA VAL A 10 15.76 20.02 -13.11
C VAL A 10 16.67 18.98 -12.48
N THR A 11 16.26 17.71 -12.54
CA THR A 11 17.12 16.58 -12.17
C THR A 11 17.86 16.09 -13.41
N VAL A 12 19.18 15.96 -13.32
CA VAL A 12 20.02 15.55 -14.44
C VAL A 12 20.19 14.03 -14.39
N GLU A 13 19.49 13.30 -15.26
CA GLU A 13 19.63 11.83 -15.32
C GLU A 13 20.84 11.39 -16.17
N GLN A 14 21.11 12.11 -17.26
CA GLN A 14 22.19 11.79 -18.17
C GLN A 14 22.77 13.06 -18.79
N ILE A 15 24.09 13.06 -18.97
CA ILE A 15 24.83 14.07 -19.71
C ILE A 15 25.24 13.46 -21.03
N VAL A 16 24.87 14.11 -22.13
CA VAL A 16 25.17 13.62 -23.48
C VAL A 16 26.49 14.21 -23.95
N GLY A 17 27.37 13.38 -24.49
CA GLY A 17 28.67 13.81 -25.01
C GLY A 17 29.60 14.31 -23.90
N ASN A 18 30.28 15.42 -24.15
CA ASN A 18 31.39 15.93 -23.33
C ASN A 18 30.97 17.16 -22.52
N ASN A 19 29.70 17.25 -22.13
CA ASN A 19 29.13 18.43 -21.45
C ASN A 19 29.32 18.38 -19.92
N GLU A 20 30.16 17.49 -19.41
CA GLU A 20 30.41 17.31 -17.98
C GLU A 20 31.04 18.56 -17.35
N ASP A 21 31.89 19.27 -18.10
CA ASP A 21 32.54 20.51 -17.68
C ASP A 21 31.66 21.76 -17.83
N LEU A 22 30.41 21.61 -18.27
CA LEU A 22 29.51 22.75 -18.45
C LEU A 22 29.20 23.39 -17.08
N GLU A 23 29.61 24.64 -16.90
CA GLU A 23 29.42 25.39 -15.66
C GLU A 23 27.95 25.77 -15.44
N LEU A 24 27.51 25.67 -14.19
CA LEU A 24 26.19 26.09 -13.74
C LEU A 24 26.21 27.58 -13.36
N ASP A 25 25.18 28.33 -13.75
CA ASP A 25 24.99 29.72 -13.30
C ASP A 25 24.89 29.82 -11.75
N PHE A 26 24.37 28.77 -11.12
CA PHE A 26 24.16 28.68 -9.68
C PHE A 26 24.83 27.44 -9.13
N ILE A 27 25.50 27.61 -8.00
CA ILE A 27 26.03 26.50 -7.21
C ILE A 27 24.85 25.65 -6.73
N GLY A 28 24.94 24.33 -6.94
CA GLY A 28 23.97 23.34 -6.51
C GLY A 28 23.86 23.22 -4.99
N GLY A 29 22.94 22.37 -4.52
CA GLY A 29 22.66 22.21 -3.10
C GLY A 29 23.86 21.73 -2.30
N ASP A 30 24.68 20.87 -2.91
CA ASP A 30 25.86 20.25 -2.30
C ASP A 30 27.18 20.94 -2.68
N GLY A 31 27.12 22.09 -3.37
CA GLY A 31 28.30 22.80 -3.85
C GLY A 31 28.67 22.52 -5.31
N GLU A 32 27.77 21.88 -6.04
CA GLU A 32 27.95 21.49 -7.44
C GLU A 32 28.13 22.70 -8.35
N LYS A 33 29.14 22.68 -9.22
CA LYS A 33 29.51 23.83 -10.08
C LYS A 33 29.43 23.51 -11.56
N THR A 34 29.53 22.24 -11.90
CA THR A 34 29.49 21.75 -13.26
C THR A 34 28.38 20.73 -13.40
N LEU A 35 27.95 20.50 -14.64
CA LEU A 35 26.90 19.53 -14.93
C LEU A 35 27.32 18.11 -14.53
N GLY A 36 28.60 17.77 -14.71
CA GLY A 36 29.17 16.47 -14.31
C GLY A 36 29.09 16.22 -12.81
N ASP A 37 29.34 17.25 -11.99
CA ASP A 37 29.21 17.16 -10.53
C ASP A 37 27.75 16.98 -10.10
N ALA A 38 26.82 17.62 -10.82
CA ALA A 38 25.39 17.55 -10.57
C ALA A 38 24.67 16.37 -11.29
N LEU A 39 25.41 15.38 -11.79
CA LEU A 39 24.81 14.16 -12.36
C LEU A 39 24.02 13.42 -11.27
N HIS A 40 22.76 13.12 -11.54
CA HIS A 40 21.74 12.63 -10.59
C HIS A 40 21.36 13.65 -9.48
N GLY A 41 21.91 14.86 -9.54
CA GLY A 41 21.59 15.98 -8.67
C GLY A 41 20.47 16.86 -9.21
N VAL A 42 20.14 17.90 -8.46
CA VAL A 42 19.15 18.91 -8.83
C VAL A 42 19.84 20.22 -9.14
N VAL A 43 19.66 20.73 -10.36
CA VAL A 43 20.23 22.00 -10.82
C VAL A 43 19.16 23.03 -11.13
N LEU A 44 19.53 24.31 -11.07
CA LEU A 44 18.70 25.40 -11.59
C LEU A 44 19.02 25.65 -13.05
N TRP A 45 18.06 25.37 -13.92
CA TRP A 45 18.19 25.59 -15.36
C TRP A 45 17.31 26.75 -15.83
N ARG A 46 17.78 27.50 -16.81
CA ARG A 46 16.99 28.54 -17.47
C ARG A 46 15.89 27.88 -18.30
N LYS A 47 14.64 28.29 -18.08
CA LYS A 47 13.46 27.75 -18.80
C LYS A 47 13.56 27.95 -20.31
N ALA A 48 14.24 29.00 -20.77
CA ALA A 48 14.44 29.28 -22.19
C ALA A 48 15.36 28.27 -22.90
N ASP A 49 16.24 27.60 -22.16
CA ASP A 49 17.22 26.64 -22.70
C ASP A 49 16.74 25.18 -22.64
N ILE A 50 15.57 24.94 -22.01
CA ILE A 50 14.99 23.61 -21.90
C ILE A 50 14.23 23.29 -23.20
N LYS A 51 14.72 22.28 -23.93
CA LYS A 51 14.02 21.71 -25.07
C LYS A 51 13.37 20.40 -24.65
N LEU A 52 12.04 20.39 -24.63
CA LEU A 52 11.27 19.17 -24.40
C LEU A 52 11.22 18.38 -25.71
N THR A 53 12.08 17.38 -25.85
CA THR A 53 11.93 16.36 -26.88
C THR A 53 10.87 15.39 -26.40
N ALA A 54 9.80 15.20 -27.17
CA ALA A 54 8.73 14.27 -26.80
C ALA A 54 9.29 12.84 -26.70
N SER A 55 9.55 12.39 -25.47
CA SER A 55 9.86 10.99 -25.17
C SER A 55 8.52 10.28 -24.99
N THR A 56 8.00 9.66 -26.05
CA THR A 56 6.76 8.84 -26.03
C THR A 56 6.86 7.60 -25.12
N THR A 57 8.01 7.35 -24.49
CA THR A 57 8.10 6.38 -23.39
C THR A 57 7.66 7.07 -22.10
N ALA A 58 6.35 7.12 -21.87
CA ALA A 58 5.86 7.17 -20.50
C ALA A 58 6.36 5.87 -19.82
N PRO A 59 6.99 5.91 -18.63
CA PRO A 59 7.12 4.71 -17.84
C PRO A 59 5.70 4.21 -17.61
N VAL A 60 5.37 3.06 -18.19
CA VAL A 60 4.09 2.40 -17.94
C VAL A 60 4.09 2.09 -16.45
N GLN A 61 3.38 2.89 -15.66
CA GLN A 61 3.13 2.54 -14.27
C GLN A 61 2.25 1.29 -14.31
N THR A 62 2.89 0.11 -14.25
CA THR A 62 2.22 -1.18 -14.15
C THR A 62 1.46 -1.32 -12.82
N ASP A 63 1.64 -0.39 -11.88
CA ASP A 63 1.05 -0.41 -10.55
C ASP A 63 -0.04 0.65 -10.35
N ARG A 64 -0.95 0.83 -11.31
CA ARG A 64 -2.22 1.47 -10.97
C ARG A 64 -3.14 0.39 -10.42
N PRO A 65 -3.43 0.34 -9.10
CA PRO A 65 -4.48 -0.54 -8.61
C PRO A 65 -5.77 -0.15 -9.31
N SER A 66 -6.37 -1.11 -10.01
CA SER A 66 -7.69 -0.95 -10.64
C SER A 66 -8.66 -0.35 -9.63
N PRO A 67 -9.50 0.64 -10.01
CA PRO A 67 -10.54 1.12 -9.13
C PRO A 67 -11.41 -0.09 -8.77
N TRP A 68 -11.44 -0.43 -7.48
CA TRP A 68 -12.22 -1.55 -6.97
C TRP A 68 -13.69 -1.30 -7.31
N SER A 69 -14.22 -2.06 -8.27
CA SER A 69 -15.66 -2.12 -8.49
C SER A 69 -16.30 -2.71 -7.23
N PRO A 70 -17.30 -2.06 -6.60
CA PRO A 70 -17.99 -2.66 -5.47
C PRO A 70 -18.71 -3.93 -5.96
N SER A 71 -18.40 -5.07 -5.33
CA SER A 71 -19.10 -6.32 -5.60
C SER A 71 -20.60 -6.15 -5.35
N PRO A 72 -21.48 -6.69 -6.21
CA PRO A 72 -22.91 -6.67 -5.94
C PRO A 72 -23.23 -7.44 -4.65
N PRO A 73 -24.27 -7.05 -3.90
CA PRO A 73 -24.67 -7.76 -2.69
C PRO A 73 -25.07 -9.20 -3.03
N SER A 74 -24.61 -10.15 -2.21
CA SER A 74 -24.98 -11.56 -2.36
C SER A 74 -26.49 -11.74 -2.21
N PRO A 75 -27.13 -12.62 -3.03
CA PRO A 75 -28.54 -12.91 -2.89
C PRO A 75 -28.83 -13.56 -1.53
N GLN A 76 -29.88 -13.08 -0.85
CA GLN A 76 -30.31 -13.60 0.44
C GLN A 76 -30.84 -15.05 0.27
N PRO A 77 -30.54 -15.98 1.20
CA PRO A 77 -31.13 -17.31 1.17
C PRO A 77 -32.66 -17.25 1.32
N PRO A 78 -33.39 -18.20 0.71
CA PRO A 78 -34.84 -18.28 0.87
C PRO A 78 -35.22 -18.60 2.33
N PRO A 79 -36.42 -18.19 2.78
CA PRO A 79 -36.88 -18.50 4.13
C PRO A 79 -37.03 -20.01 4.34
N SER A 80 -36.69 -20.48 5.54
CA SER A 80 -36.80 -21.88 5.92
C SER A 80 -38.25 -22.39 5.83
N PRO A 81 -38.46 -23.64 5.41
CA PRO A 81 -39.79 -24.24 5.42
C PRO A 81 -40.33 -24.39 6.86
N PRO A 82 -41.67 -24.40 7.03
CA PRO A 82 -42.28 -24.57 8.35
C PRO A 82 -41.96 -25.94 8.95
N SER A 83 -41.75 -25.98 10.27
CA SER A 83 -41.46 -27.20 11.03
C SER A 83 -42.61 -28.22 10.94
N PRO A 84 -42.32 -29.52 10.79
CA PRO A 84 -43.35 -30.55 10.81
C PRO A 84 -43.98 -30.69 12.21
N PRO A 85 -45.26 -31.10 12.31
CA PRO A 85 -45.94 -31.27 13.58
C PRO A 85 -45.32 -32.42 14.39
N ALA A 86 -45.14 -32.18 15.70
CA ALA A 86 -44.57 -33.12 16.65
C ALA A 86 -45.40 -34.41 16.72
N GLN A 87 -44.81 -35.56 16.35
CA GLN A 87 -45.46 -36.85 16.55
C GLN A 87 -45.27 -37.32 17.99
N ARG A 88 -46.41 -37.65 18.62
CA ARG A 88 -46.55 -38.04 20.01
C ARG A 88 -46.42 -39.56 20.17
N ALA A 89 -45.50 -39.94 21.07
CA ALA A 89 -45.46 -41.10 21.98
C ALA A 89 -45.23 -42.52 21.42
N THR A 90 -44.29 -43.27 22.03
CA THR A 90 -44.56 -44.40 22.96
C THR A 90 -43.26 -44.95 23.61
N SER A 91 -43.36 -45.33 24.90
CA SER A 91 -42.35 -45.77 25.90
C SER A 91 -41.50 -47.01 25.52
N THR A 92 -40.29 -47.30 26.06
CA THR A 92 -39.88 -47.79 27.42
C THR A 92 -38.41 -48.32 27.31
N PRO A 93 -37.67 -48.83 28.33
CA PRO A 93 -37.32 -48.41 29.71
C PRO A 93 -35.80 -48.10 29.94
N THR A 94 -35.49 -47.47 31.08
CA THR A 94 -34.15 -47.11 31.63
C THR A 94 -33.36 -48.28 32.24
N PRO A 95 -32.01 -48.22 32.25
CA PRO A 95 -31.22 -48.51 33.46
C PRO A 95 -30.02 -47.52 33.68
N PRO A 96 -29.25 -47.60 34.79
CA PRO A 96 -29.38 -46.84 36.05
C PRO A 96 -28.35 -45.69 36.24
N ASP A 97 -28.66 -44.73 37.12
CA ASP A 97 -27.73 -43.72 37.71
C ASP A 97 -27.30 -44.23 39.11
N PRO A 98 -26.07 -43.96 39.60
CA PRO A 98 -25.99 -42.83 40.51
C PRO A 98 -24.66 -42.03 40.49
N GLU A 99 -24.85 -40.73 40.70
CA GLU A 99 -24.15 -39.86 41.67
C GLU A 99 -22.92 -39.02 41.27
N LYS A 100 -23.12 -37.71 41.50
CA LYS A 100 -22.22 -36.75 42.16
C LYS A 100 -20.98 -36.31 41.38
N GLU A 101 -20.54 -35.06 41.39
CA GLU A 101 -20.84 -33.89 42.19
C GLU A 101 -20.12 -32.71 41.50
N LYS A 102 -20.86 -31.63 41.23
CA LYS A 102 -20.51 -30.24 41.54
C LYS A 102 -19.01 -29.91 41.76
N LYS A 103 -18.47 -28.98 40.96
CA LYS A 103 -17.69 -27.76 41.36
C LYS A 103 -16.91 -27.25 40.14
N LYS A 104 -17.16 -26.04 39.66
CA LYS A 104 -16.69 -24.74 40.18
C LYS A 104 -15.17 -24.57 40.07
N THR A 105 -14.79 -23.47 39.41
CA THR A 105 -13.55 -22.70 39.58
C THR A 105 -12.37 -23.06 38.69
N GLY A 106 -11.71 -22.02 38.16
CA GLY A 106 -10.36 -22.05 37.63
C GLY A 106 -10.29 -21.36 36.27
N SER A 107 -10.22 -20.02 36.24
CA SER A 107 -8.93 -19.28 36.18
C SER A 107 -8.15 -19.70 34.93
N GLY A 108 -8.09 -18.93 33.84
CA GLY A 108 -7.61 -17.56 33.83
C GLY A 108 -6.10 -17.57 34.09
N LEU A 109 -5.28 -17.54 33.02
CA LEU A 109 -4.04 -16.75 32.93
C LEU A 109 -3.45 -16.87 31.50
N PRO A 110 -2.77 -15.80 31.02
CA PRO A 110 -2.36 -15.63 29.64
C PRO A 110 -0.96 -16.16 29.35
N VAL A 111 -0.66 -16.29 28.05
CA VAL A 111 0.67 -16.58 27.51
C VAL A 111 1.51 -15.30 27.41
N ALA A 112 2.66 -15.31 28.09
CA ALA A 112 3.86 -14.49 27.86
C ALA A 112 5.01 -15.36 28.42
N GLY A 113 6.14 -15.61 27.77
CA GLY A 113 6.98 -14.74 26.96
C GLY A 113 8.32 -14.61 27.69
N SER A 114 9.42 -14.97 27.00
CA SER A 114 10.84 -14.72 27.35
C SER A 114 11.41 -15.54 28.53
N SER A 115 12.64 -16.07 28.51
CA SER A 115 13.86 -15.77 27.76
C SER A 115 14.75 -17.01 27.62
#